data_AF-A0A939R485-F1
#
_entry.id   AF-A0A939R485-F1
#
_cell.length_a   1.000
_cell.length_b   1.000
_cell.length_c   1.000
_cell.angle_alpha   90.00
_cell.angle_beta   90.00
_cell.angle_gamma   90.00
#
_symmetry.space_group_name_H-M   'P 1'
#
loop_
_entity.id
_entity.type
_entity.pdbx_description
1 polymer ?
#
loop_
_entity_poly.entity_id
_entity_poly.type
_entity_poly.pdbx_seq_one_letter_code
_entity_poly.pdbx_strand_id
1 'polypeptide(L)'
;MVKNLIISASKANQLYWLGRYQERVYMTLHLLRKCYDQMIDGNPENYHPLRDMLDPTHNYPNNEEFAIGMVYDENNPSSVFSALNRAMDNAILLREDIYTETLSYIELSISLMKKCKKENKINITLLQYITDWSLAFWGSAEQRIYNTRILCIMMIGRHVEYLDMMLRYNYDFKRVSLAYRILKKYLNELPASVDSDVAGQLDALIVEEAFDLSNEEYKQKVTKYINKMIKI
;
A
#
# COMPACT_ATOMS: atom_id res chain seq x y z
N MET A 1 1.47 12.37 -30.56
CA MET A 1 0.00 12.33 -30.38
C MET A 1 -0.29 12.66 -28.92
N VAL A 2 -0.78 13.86 -28.62
CA VAL A 2 -1.12 14.26 -27.25
C VAL A 2 -2.40 13.52 -26.88
N LYS A 3 -2.30 12.30 -26.32
CA LYS A 3 -3.45 11.57 -25.76
C LYS A 3 -4.08 12.47 -24.68
N ASN A 4 -5.38 12.71 -24.82
CA ASN A 4 -6.22 13.62 -24.04
C ASN A 4 -5.77 13.83 -22.57
N LEU A 5 -5.56 15.10 -22.21
CA LEU A 5 -5.25 15.59 -20.85
C LEU A 5 -6.38 15.38 -19.82
N ILE A 6 -7.52 14.85 -20.25
CA ILE A 6 -8.72 14.66 -19.44
C ILE A 6 -8.73 13.23 -18.89
N ILE A 7 -8.54 13.11 -17.58
CA ILE A 7 -8.66 11.85 -16.84
C ILE A 7 -10.10 11.79 -16.31
N SER A 8 -10.84 10.73 -16.66
CA SER A 8 -12.18 10.51 -16.11
C SER A 8 -12.11 10.13 -14.64
N ALA A 9 -13.19 10.36 -13.88
CA ALA A 9 -13.26 9.97 -12.46
C ALA A 9 -12.97 8.47 -12.27
N SER A 10 -13.55 7.60 -13.11
CA SER A 10 -13.29 6.15 -13.06
C SER A 10 -11.80 5.82 -13.28
N LYS A 11 -11.15 6.44 -14.27
CA LYS A 11 -9.71 6.24 -14.52
C LYS A 11 -8.86 6.75 -13.35
N ALA A 12 -9.20 7.92 -12.81
CA ALA A 12 -8.50 8.48 -11.65
C ALA A 12 -8.62 7.54 -10.44
N ASN A 13 -9.81 6.99 -10.18
CA ASN A 13 -10.03 6.03 -9.09
C ASN A 13 -9.21 4.75 -9.29
N GLN A 14 -9.12 4.22 -10.52
CA GLN A 14 -8.27 3.08 -10.84
C GLN A 14 -6.79 3.36 -10.59
N LEU A 15 -6.30 4.53 -11.01
CA LEU A 15 -4.90 4.94 -10.80
C LEU A 15 -4.56 5.09 -9.31
N TYR A 16 -5.46 5.73 -8.56
CA TYR A 16 -5.32 5.93 -7.13
C TYR A 16 -5.25 4.58 -6.40
N TRP A 17 -6.19 3.68 -6.67
CA TRP A 17 -6.21 2.37 -6.04
C TRP A 17 -5.07 1.46 -6.52
N LEU A 18 -4.63 1.55 -7.77
CA LEU A 18 -3.43 0.85 -8.25
C LEU A 18 -2.22 1.22 -7.38
N GLY A 19 -2.02 2.51 -7.13
CA GLY A 19 -0.93 2.97 -6.27
C GLY A 19 -1.04 2.48 -4.83
N ARG A 20 -2.26 2.49 -4.27
CA ARG A 20 -2.51 1.94 -2.93
C ARG A 20 -2.21 0.45 -2.85
N TYR A 21 -2.71 -0.35 -3.79
CA TYR A 21 -2.50 -1.79 -3.76
C TYR A 21 -1.03 -2.17 -3.96
N GLN A 22 -0.29 -1.48 -4.83
CA GLN A 22 1.14 -1.73 -4.98
C GLN A 22 1.95 -1.37 -3.74
N GLU A 23 1.64 -0.25 -3.08
CA GLU A 23 2.30 0.08 -1.81
C GLU A 23 1.94 -0.91 -0.69
N ARG A 24 0.67 -1.35 -0.63
CA ARG A 24 0.23 -2.38 0.33
C ARG A 24 1.02 -3.67 0.15
N VAL A 25 1.21 -4.13 -1.09
CA VAL A 25 2.03 -5.31 -1.39
C VAL A 25 3.44 -5.12 -0.83
N TYR A 26 4.10 -4.01 -1.16
CA TYR A 26 5.46 -3.73 -0.70
C TYR A 26 5.57 -3.72 0.84
N MET A 27 4.68 -2.96 1.49
CA MET A 27 4.71 -2.76 2.93
C MET A 27 4.32 -4.00 3.71
N THR A 28 3.31 -4.75 3.28
CA THR A 28 2.93 -6.01 3.92
C THR A 28 4.09 -7.02 3.84
N LEU A 29 4.78 -7.12 2.70
CA LEU A 29 5.96 -7.99 2.57
C LEU A 29 7.11 -7.55 3.49
N HIS A 30 7.33 -6.25 3.64
CA HIS A 30 8.34 -5.71 4.56
C HIS A 30 8.02 -6.03 6.02
N LEU A 31 6.77 -5.84 6.44
CA LEU A 31 6.30 -6.14 7.79
C LEU A 31 6.34 -7.64 8.09
N LEU A 32 5.93 -8.47 7.12
CA LEU A 32 6.01 -9.91 7.26
C LEU A 32 7.45 -10.35 7.50
N ARG A 33 8.44 -9.92 6.69
CA ARG A 33 9.86 -10.26 6.92
C ARG A 33 10.31 -9.99 8.35
N LYS A 34 10.01 -8.80 8.88
CA LYS A 34 10.33 -8.46 10.27
C LYS A 34 9.68 -9.42 11.27
N CYS A 35 8.42 -9.79 11.04
CA CYS A 35 7.73 -10.79 11.87
C CYS A 35 8.42 -12.16 11.77
N TYR A 36 8.79 -12.61 10.57
CA TYR A 36 9.49 -13.88 10.40
C TYR A 36 10.86 -13.89 11.08
N ASP A 37 11.64 -12.81 10.97
CA ASP A 37 12.91 -12.67 11.69
C ASP A 37 12.68 -12.81 13.21
N GLN A 38 11.68 -12.10 13.74
CA GLN A 38 11.29 -12.19 15.16
C GLN A 38 10.74 -13.55 15.59
N MET A 39 10.15 -14.31 14.66
CA MET A 39 9.66 -15.66 14.90
C MET A 39 10.81 -16.68 14.92
N ILE A 40 11.83 -16.50 14.07
CA ILE A 40 13.05 -17.32 14.08
C ILE A 40 13.81 -17.10 15.39
N ASP A 41 13.85 -15.87 15.88
CA ASP A 41 14.59 -15.47 17.09
C ASP A 41 13.80 -15.67 18.41
N GLY A 42 12.53 -16.11 18.39
CA GLY A 42 11.63 -15.96 19.54
C GLY A 42 10.45 -16.94 19.69
N ASN A 43 9.48 -16.55 20.51
CA ASN A 43 8.33 -17.37 20.97
C ASN A 43 7.26 -17.55 19.86
N PRO A 44 6.66 -18.74 19.68
CA PRO A 44 5.62 -19.06 18.69
C PRO A 44 4.36 -18.16 18.61
N GLU A 45 4.17 -17.20 19.53
CA GLU A 45 3.02 -16.29 19.57
C GLU A 45 3.37 -14.82 19.21
N ASN A 46 4.54 -14.58 18.61
CA ASN A 46 5.02 -13.21 18.33
C ASN A 46 4.28 -12.48 17.18
N TYR A 47 3.31 -13.14 16.53
CA TYR A 47 2.54 -12.57 15.41
C TYR A 47 1.36 -11.69 15.84
N HIS A 48 0.84 -11.84 17.06
CA HIS A 48 -0.35 -11.11 17.53
C HIS A 48 -0.27 -9.59 17.32
N PRO A 49 0.84 -8.90 17.66
CA PRO A 49 0.93 -7.46 17.42
C PRO A 49 0.83 -7.09 15.93
N LEU A 50 1.41 -7.89 15.04
CA LEU A 50 1.33 -7.64 13.60
C LEU A 50 -0.08 -7.97 13.07
N ARG A 51 -0.68 -9.05 13.56
CA ARG A 51 -2.06 -9.44 13.25
C ARG A 51 -3.04 -8.35 13.67
N ASP A 52 -2.93 -7.79 14.86
CA ASP A 52 -3.83 -6.74 15.35
C ASP A 52 -3.73 -5.45 14.52
N MET A 53 -2.58 -5.21 13.89
CA MET A 53 -2.36 -4.04 13.03
C MET A 53 -2.81 -4.25 11.59
N LEU A 54 -2.64 -5.45 11.02
CA LEU A 54 -2.92 -5.74 9.61
C LEU A 54 -4.28 -6.41 9.39
N ASP A 55 -4.70 -7.29 10.28
CA ASP A 55 -5.92 -8.07 10.18
C ASP A 55 -6.53 -8.40 11.56
N PRO A 56 -7.07 -7.38 12.25
CA PRO A 56 -7.61 -7.53 13.60
C PRO A 56 -8.90 -8.35 13.66
N THR A 57 -9.42 -8.83 12.53
CA THR A 57 -10.67 -9.60 12.46
C THR A 57 -10.45 -11.09 12.27
N HIS A 58 -9.40 -11.50 11.55
CA HIS A 58 -9.14 -12.92 11.34
C HIS A 58 -8.38 -13.52 12.52
N ASN A 59 -8.75 -14.74 12.90
CA ASN A 59 -8.05 -15.50 13.91
C ASN A 59 -7.17 -16.54 13.22
N TYR A 60 -5.88 -16.49 13.49
CA TYR A 60 -4.91 -17.46 12.98
C TYR A 60 -4.52 -18.38 14.13
N PRO A 61 -4.56 -19.72 13.96
CA PRO A 61 -4.25 -20.65 15.05
C PRO A 61 -2.78 -20.63 15.49
N ASN A 62 -1.88 -20.27 14.58
CA ASN A 62 -0.44 -20.24 14.83
C ASN A 62 0.26 -19.32 13.81
N ASN A 63 1.55 -19.11 14.06
CA ASN A 63 2.47 -18.37 13.21
C ASN A 63 2.47 -18.77 11.73
N GLU A 64 2.48 -20.07 11.42
CA GLU A 64 2.55 -20.57 10.04
C GLU A 64 1.25 -20.27 9.28
N GLU A 65 0.10 -20.49 9.91
CA GLU A 65 -1.21 -20.15 9.35
C GLU A 65 -1.38 -18.63 9.15
N PHE A 66 -0.87 -17.81 10.08
CA PHE A 66 -0.82 -16.35 9.91
C PHE A 66 0.01 -15.96 8.69
N ALA A 67 1.21 -16.51 8.59
CA ALA A 67 2.12 -16.31 7.47
C ALA A 67 1.47 -16.68 6.12
N ILE A 68 0.91 -17.89 6.02
CA ILE A 68 0.25 -18.38 4.80
C ILE A 68 -0.96 -17.52 4.48
N GLY A 69 -1.79 -17.18 5.46
CA GLY A 69 -2.98 -16.35 5.27
C GLY A 69 -2.64 -14.95 4.77
N MET A 70 -1.65 -14.30 5.38
CA MET A 70 -1.21 -12.96 4.97
C MET A 70 -0.50 -12.94 3.62
N VAL A 71 0.08 -14.05 3.18
CA VAL A 71 0.71 -14.16 1.87
C VAL A 71 -0.31 -14.57 0.80
N TYR A 72 -0.99 -15.72 0.96
CA TYR A 72 -1.68 -16.45 -0.12
C TYR A 72 -3.22 -16.42 -0.08
N ASP A 73 -3.86 -15.92 0.96
CA ASP A 73 -5.33 -15.88 1.04
C ASP A 73 -5.90 -14.86 0.05
N GLU A 74 -6.67 -15.31 -0.94
CA GLU A 74 -7.26 -14.43 -1.95
C GLU A 74 -8.43 -13.59 -1.42
N ASN A 75 -9.08 -14.09 -0.37
CA ASN A 75 -10.28 -13.51 0.19
C ASN A 75 -9.98 -12.51 1.32
N ASN A 76 -8.83 -12.65 1.99
CA ASN A 76 -8.39 -11.68 2.98
C ASN A 76 -7.96 -10.36 2.31
N PRO A 77 -8.66 -9.23 2.54
CA PRO A 77 -8.32 -7.95 1.93
C PRO A 77 -6.93 -7.38 2.31
N SER A 78 -6.36 -7.88 3.40
CA SER A 78 -5.05 -7.47 3.93
C SER A 78 -3.90 -8.35 3.41
N SER A 79 -4.18 -9.45 2.72
CA SER A 79 -3.14 -10.32 2.19
C SER A 79 -2.40 -9.71 1.00
N VAL A 80 -1.17 -10.17 0.78
CA VAL A 80 -0.36 -9.80 -0.37
C VAL A 80 -1.05 -10.23 -1.67
N PHE A 81 -1.58 -11.45 -1.73
CA PHE A 81 -2.16 -11.97 -2.96
C PHE A 81 -3.47 -11.28 -3.34
N SER A 82 -4.32 -10.95 -2.37
CA SER A 82 -5.53 -10.16 -2.60
C SER A 82 -5.19 -8.76 -3.10
N ALA A 83 -4.20 -8.09 -2.50
CA ALA A 83 -3.73 -6.79 -2.96
C ALA A 83 -3.14 -6.85 -4.38
N LEU A 84 -2.35 -7.88 -4.72
CA LEU A 84 -1.83 -8.09 -6.07
C LEU A 84 -2.95 -8.29 -7.10
N ASN A 85 -3.96 -9.11 -6.80
CA ASN A 85 -5.10 -9.32 -7.70
C ASN A 85 -5.84 -8.01 -7.96
N ARG A 86 -6.13 -7.22 -6.91
CA ARG A 86 -6.78 -5.91 -7.08
C ARG A 86 -5.89 -4.90 -7.82
N ALA A 87 -4.56 -4.97 -7.64
CA ALA A 87 -3.63 -4.17 -8.43
C ALA A 87 -3.69 -4.57 -9.91
N MET A 88 -3.74 -5.87 -10.22
CA MET A 88 -3.88 -6.39 -11.57
C MET A 88 -5.17 -5.94 -12.25
N ASP A 89 -6.30 -6.04 -11.55
CA ASP A 89 -7.61 -5.62 -12.07
C ASP A 89 -7.60 -4.16 -12.51
N ASN A 90 -6.98 -3.28 -11.71
CA ASN A 90 -6.80 -1.88 -12.09
C ASN A 90 -5.78 -1.72 -13.22
N ALA A 91 -4.64 -2.42 -13.15
CA ALA A 91 -3.56 -2.28 -14.12
C ALA A 91 -3.98 -2.69 -15.53
N ILE A 92 -4.77 -3.77 -15.69
CA ILE A 92 -5.27 -4.22 -16.99
C ILE A 92 -6.08 -3.12 -17.68
N LEU A 93 -6.95 -2.43 -16.93
CA LEU A 93 -7.78 -1.34 -17.44
C LEU A 93 -6.94 -0.08 -17.79
N LEU A 94 -5.78 0.05 -17.17
CA LEU A 94 -4.85 1.16 -17.31
C LEU A 94 -3.65 0.85 -18.23
N ARG A 95 -3.62 -0.30 -18.91
CA ARG A 95 -2.44 -0.76 -19.68
C ARG A 95 -1.95 0.27 -20.69
N GLU A 96 -2.86 0.98 -21.33
CA GLU A 96 -2.58 2.04 -22.31
C GLU A 96 -1.98 3.32 -21.71
N ASP A 97 -2.08 3.47 -20.39
CA ASP A 97 -1.61 4.62 -19.62
C ASP A 97 -0.32 4.31 -18.85
N ILE A 98 -0.21 3.11 -18.26
CA ILE A 98 0.95 2.70 -17.45
C ILE A 98 1.99 1.88 -18.23
N TYR A 99 1.65 1.46 -19.45
CA TYR A 99 2.44 0.58 -20.33
C TYR A 99 2.56 -0.87 -19.86
N THR A 100 2.68 -1.78 -20.82
CA THR A 100 2.80 -3.23 -20.59
C THR A 100 4.02 -3.56 -19.74
N GLU A 101 5.15 -2.87 -19.91
CA GLU A 101 6.37 -3.12 -19.13
C GLU A 101 6.17 -2.85 -17.65
N THR A 102 5.47 -1.79 -17.28
CA THR A 102 5.16 -1.48 -15.87
C THR A 102 4.18 -2.50 -15.30
N LEU A 103 3.12 -2.81 -16.05
CA LEU A 103 2.13 -3.83 -15.68
C LEU A 103 2.79 -5.21 -15.46
N SER A 104 3.79 -5.56 -16.26
CA SER A 104 4.42 -6.89 -16.26
C SER A 104 5.01 -7.28 -14.90
N TYR A 105 5.44 -6.33 -14.08
CA TYR A 105 5.94 -6.61 -12.72
C TYR A 105 4.83 -7.14 -11.78
N ILE A 106 3.58 -6.71 -12.00
CA ILE A 106 2.42 -7.26 -11.30
C ILE A 106 2.11 -8.67 -11.82
N GLU A 107 2.22 -8.89 -13.14
CA GLU A 107 2.01 -10.21 -13.76
C GLU A 107 3.05 -11.24 -13.27
N LEU A 108 4.32 -10.84 -13.20
CA LEU A 108 5.40 -11.66 -12.65
C LEU A 108 5.14 -12.04 -11.20
N SER A 109 4.73 -11.06 -10.38
CA SER A 109 4.39 -11.26 -8.97
C SER A 109 3.26 -12.27 -8.79
N ILE A 110 2.15 -12.09 -9.52
CA ILE A 110 1.01 -13.03 -9.48
C ILE A 110 1.40 -14.42 -9.99
N SER A 111 2.19 -14.50 -11.07
CA SER A 111 2.63 -15.77 -11.63
C SER A 111 3.48 -16.56 -10.64
N LEU A 112 4.40 -15.88 -9.95
CA LEU A 112 5.21 -16.50 -8.90
C LEU A 112 4.34 -16.96 -7.72
N MET A 113 3.39 -16.13 -7.27
CA MET A 113 2.48 -16.47 -6.17
C MET A 113 1.64 -17.72 -6.49
N LYS A 114 1.06 -17.77 -7.69
CA LYS A 114 0.30 -18.95 -8.17
C LYS A 114 1.16 -20.20 -8.24
N LYS A 115 2.41 -20.07 -8.72
CA LYS A 115 3.37 -21.19 -8.76
C LYS A 115 3.69 -21.69 -7.34
N CYS A 116 4.00 -20.79 -6.41
CA CYS A 116 4.34 -21.16 -5.03
C CYS A 116 3.16 -21.84 -4.33
N LYS A 117 1.94 -21.30 -4.48
CA LYS A 117 0.72 -21.90 -3.96
C LYS A 117 0.48 -23.31 -4.51
N LYS A 118 0.65 -23.51 -5.83
CA LYS A 118 0.52 -24.83 -6.47
C LYS A 118 1.56 -25.84 -5.96
N GLU A 119 2.77 -25.38 -5.67
CA GLU A 119 3.87 -26.22 -5.19
C GLU A 119 3.91 -26.35 -3.65
N ASN A 120 2.90 -25.81 -2.92
CA ASN A 120 2.88 -25.71 -1.45
C ASN A 120 4.18 -25.15 -0.85
N LYS A 121 4.80 -24.18 -1.53
CA LYS A 121 6.03 -23.53 -1.08
C LYS A 121 5.70 -22.36 -0.18
N ILE A 122 6.08 -22.46 1.10
CA ILE A 122 5.95 -21.41 2.12
C ILE A 122 7.30 -20.68 2.30
N ASN A 123 8.17 -20.72 1.30
CA ASN A 123 9.51 -20.14 1.42
C ASN A 123 9.45 -18.62 1.34
N ILE A 124 9.59 -17.95 2.48
CA ILE A 124 9.64 -16.49 2.58
C ILE A 124 10.73 -15.85 1.71
N THR A 125 11.83 -16.53 1.44
CA THR A 125 12.89 -15.99 0.57
C THR A 125 12.36 -15.66 -0.83
N LEU A 126 11.31 -16.34 -1.28
CA LEU A 126 10.65 -16.07 -2.56
C LEU A 126 9.87 -14.74 -2.55
N LEU A 127 9.50 -14.23 -1.37
CA LEU A 127 8.89 -12.91 -1.22
C LEU A 127 9.83 -11.78 -1.62
N GLN A 128 11.14 -12.02 -1.64
CA GLN A 128 12.12 -11.03 -2.09
C GLN A 128 11.89 -10.65 -3.55
N TYR A 129 11.66 -11.62 -4.44
CA TYR A 129 11.37 -11.33 -5.85
C TYR A 129 10.16 -10.42 -6.03
N ILE A 130 9.09 -10.66 -5.26
CA ILE A 130 7.87 -9.84 -5.32
C ILE A 130 8.15 -8.42 -4.83
N THR A 131 9.01 -8.28 -3.82
CA THR A 131 9.44 -6.96 -3.32
C THR A 131 10.27 -6.22 -4.37
N ASP A 132 11.21 -6.91 -5.01
CA ASP A 132 12.06 -6.35 -6.06
C ASP A 132 11.23 -5.92 -7.26
N TRP A 133 10.24 -6.73 -7.66
CA TRP A 133 9.31 -6.38 -8.74
C TRP A 133 8.36 -5.24 -8.35
N SER A 134 7.93 -5.14 -7.09
CA SER A 134 7.15 -3.98 -6.63
C SER A 134 7.97 -2.68 -6.66
N LEU A 135 9.27 -2.73 -6.34
CA LEU A 135 10.18 -1.59 -6.52
C LEU A 135 10.41 -1.29 -8.01
N ALA A 136 10.61 -2.31 -8.84
CA ALA A 136 10.79 -2.17 -10.28
C ALA A 136 9.52 -1.63 -10.98
N PHE A 137 8.32 -1.96 -10.47
CA PHE A 137 7.06 -1.36 -10.90
C PHE A 137 7.12 0.17 -10.77
N TRP A 138 7.52 0.69 -9.60
CA TRP A 138 7.64 2.13 -9.39
C TRP A 138 8.74 2.77 -10.24
N GLY A 139 9.90 2.13 -10.35
CA GLY A 139 10.98 2.61 -11.22
C GLY A 139 10.55 2.65 -12.70
N SER A 140 9.81 1.65 -13.17
CA SER A 140 9.25 1.63 -14.53
C SER A 140 8.18 2.70 -14.74
N ALA A 141 7.29 2.87 -13.77
CA ALA A 141 6.24 3.88 -13.81
C ALA A 141 6.82 5.29 -13.94
N GLU A 142 7.78 5.65 -13.09
CA GLU A 142 8.43 6.97 -13.13
C GLU A 142 9.22 7.19 -14.44
N GLN A 143 9.85 6.15 -14.99
CA GLN A 143 10.63 6.25 -16.21
C GLN A 143 9.77 6.36 -17.48
N ARG A 144 8.55 5.78 -17.49
CA ARG A 144 7.76 5.59 -18.71
C ARG A 144 6.48 6.41 -18.77
N ILE A 145 5.88 6.74 -17.62
CA ILE A 145 4.61 7.48 -17.59
C ILE A 145 4.90 8.97 -17.76
N TYR A 146 4.83 9.44 -19.01
CA TYR A 146 5.05 10.85 -19.34
C TYR A 146 3.88 11.77 -18.94
N ASN A 147 2.67 11.22 -18.76
CA ASN A 147 1.55 12.00 -18.26
C ASN A 147 1.71 12.21 -16.76
N THR A 148 2.21 13.38 -16.38
CA THR A 148 2.50 13.75 -15.00
C THR A 148 1.27 13.66 -14.08
N ARG A 149 0.06 13.94 -14.59
CA ARG A 149 -1.17 13.79 -13.79
C ARG A 149 -1.47 12.33 -13.46
N ILE A 150 -1.28 11.42 -14.41
CA ILE A 150 -1.46 9.97 -14.21
C ILE A 150 -0.48 9.47 -13.15
N LEU A 151 0.80 9.81 -13.30
CA LEU A 151 1.83 9.45 -12.32
C LEU A 151 1.52 10.06 -10.94
N CYS A 152 1.10 11.33 -10.89
CA CYS A 152 0.76 12.01 -9.64
C CYS A 152 -0.40 11.32 -8.90
N ILE A 153 -1.47 10.92 -9.59
CA ILE A 153 -2.60 10.21 -8.96
C ILE A 153 -2.12 8.87 -8.35
N MET A 154 -1.28 8.13 -9.08
CA MET A 154 -0.70 6.88 -8.56
C MET A 154 0.18 7.13 -7.33
N MET A 155 0.99 8.19 -7.34
CA MET A 155 1.86 8.56 -6.21
C MET A 155 1.06 9.04 -4.99
N ILE A 156 -0.07 9.74 -5.19
CA ILE A 156 -1.00 10.05 -4.10
C ILE A 156 -1.51 8.76 -3.47
N GLY A 157 -1.99 7.81 -4.28
CA GLY A 157 -2.42 6.50 -3.78
C GLY A 157 -1.34 5.81 -2.98
N ARG A 158 -0.13 5.71 -3.54
CA ARG A 158 1.04 5.16 -2.87
C ARG A 158 1.28 5.79 -1.50
N HIS A 159 1.38 7.12 -1.43
CA HIS A 159 1.71 7.81 -0.19
C HIS A 159 0.57 7.82 0.84
N VAL A 160 -0.69 7.79 0.40
CA VAL A 160 -1.84 7.60 1.31
C VAL A 160 -1.78 6.22 1.96
N GLU A 161 -1.54 5.16 1.19
CA GLU A 161 -1.40 3.81 1.75
C GLU A 161 -0.19 3.71 2.69
N TYR A 162 0.95 4.29 2.29
CA TYR A 162 2.15 4.31 3.11
C TYR A 162 1.87 4.95 4.48
N LEU A 163 1.22 6.12 4.51
CA LEU A 163 0.83 6.78 5.76
C LEU A 163 -0.18 5.96 6.56
N ASP A 164 -1.21 5.39 5.91
CA ASP A 164 -2.18 4.53 6.58
C ASP A 164 -1.49 3.38 7.32
N MET A 165 -0.53 2.71 6.68
CA MET A 165 0.22 1.61 7.28
C MET A 165 1.17 2.08 8.38
N MET A 166 1.83 3.23 8.22
CA MET A 166 2.69 3.81 9.27
C MET A 166 1.89 4.13 10.54
N LEU A 167 0.70 4.69 10.40
CA LEU A 167 -0.19 5.00 11.51
C LEU A 167 -0.65 3.72 12.21
N ARG A 168 -1.08 2.70 11.46
CA ARG A 168 -1.46 1.39 12.03
C ARG A 168 -0.33 0.76 12.83
N TYR A 169 0.90 0.88 12.33
CA TYR A 169 2.10 0.26 12.91
C TYR A 169 2.85 1.16 13.90
N ASN A 170 2.20 2.20 14.42
CA ASN A 170 2.73 3.06 15.49
C ASN A 170 4.12 3.65 15.19
N TYR A 171 4.33 4.11 13.95
CA TYR A 171 5.57 4.80 13.58
C TYR A 171 5.70 6.13 14.34
N ASP A 172 6.94 6.55 14.61
CA ASP A 172 7.22 7.80 15.31
C ASP A 172 6.80 9.04 14.50
N PHE A 173 6.54 10.13 15.22
CA PHE A 173 6.10 11.41 14.64
C PHE A 173 7.03 11.90 13.53
N LYS A 174 8.35 11.80 13.70
CA LYS A 174 9.33 12.31 12.74
C LYS A 174 9.21 11.60 11.39
N ARG A 175 9.01 10.28 11.40
CA ARG A 175 8.77 9.52 10.17
C ARG A 175 7.42 9.86 9.54
N VAL A 176 6.35 9.89 10.34
CA VAL A 176 4.99 10.17 9.83
C VAL A 176 4.88 11.58 9.25
N SER A 177 5.42 12.59 9.93
CA SER A 177 5.43 13.98 9.45
C SER A 177 6.22 14.14 8.15
N LEU A 178 7.35 13.42 7.98
CA LEU A 178 8.11 13.42 6.74
C LEU A 178 7.31 12.83 5.58
N ALA A 179 6.69 11.66 5.79
CA ALA A 179 5.84 11.01 4.80
C ALA A 179 4.64 11.89 4.42
N TYR A 180 4.01 12.52 5.41
CA TYR A 180 2.90 13.45 5.19
C TYR A 180 3.32 14.68 4.39
N ARG A 181 4.50 15.25 4.67
CA ARG A 181 5.07 16.35 3.88
C ARG A 181 5.32 15.96 2.42
N ILE A 182 5.74 14.72 2.16
CA ILE A 182 5.92 14.22 0.78
C ILE A 182 4.56 14.11 0.08
N LEU A 183 3.56 13.51 0.74
CA LEU A 183 2.20 13.42 0.21
C LEU A 183 1.67 14.81 -0.18
N LYS A 184 1.81 15.82 0.69
CA LYS A 184 1.38 17.20 0.42
C LYS A 184 1.96 17.78 -0.87
N LYS A 185 3.19 17.41 -1.27
CA LYS A 185 3.76 17.86 -2.55
C LYS A 185 2.94 17.37 -3.74
N TYR A 186 2.49 16.12 -3.72
CA TYR A 186 1.63 15.57 -4.77
C TYR A 186 0.22 16.12 -4.71
N LEU A 187 -0.32 16.39 -3.52
CA LEU A 187 -1.64 17.01 -3.36
C LEU A 187 -1.71 18.40 -4.01
N ASN A 188 -0.61 19.17 -3.90
CA ASN A 188 -0.53 20.52 -4.49
C ASN A 188 -0.57 20.51 -6.03
N GLU A 189 -0.22 19.39 -6.67
CA GLU A 189 -0.32 19.22 -8.12
C GLU A 189 -1.77 18.92 -8.57
N LEU A 190 -2.63 18.48 -7.65
CA LEU A 190 -4.03 18.09 -7.91
C LEU A 190 -5.01 18.68 -6.89
N PRO A 191 -5.03 20.01 -6.69
CA PRO A 191 -5.78 20.65 -5.59
C PRO A 191 -7.30 20.42 -5.69
N ALA A 192 -7.84 20.29 -6.92
CA ALA A 192 -9.26 20.02 -7.14
C ALA A 192 -9.71 18.63 -6.64
N SER A 193 -8.78 17.69 -6.47
CA SER A 193 -9.04 16.33 -5.99
C SER A 193 -8.85 16.20 -4.47
N VAL A 194 -8.59 17.31 -3.76
CA VAL A 194 -8.31 17.31 -2.32
C VAL A 194 -9.48 17.92 -1.56
N ASP A 195 -9.85 17.29 -0.45
CA ASP A 195 -10.72 17.91 0.53
C ASP A 195 -9.90 18.86 1.41
N SER A 196 -10.03 20.16 1.19
CA SER A 196 -9.28 21.20 1.91
C SER A 196 -9.58 21.21 3.41
N ASP A 197 -10.81 20.87 3.81
CA ASP A 197 -11.22 20.88 5.21
C ASP A 197 -10.56 19.70 5.93
N VAL A 198 -10.61 18.51 5.32
CA VAL A 198 -9.93 17.32 5.86
C VAL A 198 -8.41 17.50 5.87
N ALA A 199 -7.84 18.10 4.83
CA ALA A 199 -6.42 18.42 4.78
C ALA A 199 -6.00 19.38 5.90
N GLY A 200 -6.78 20.44 6.16
CA GLY A 200 -6.53 21.36 7.26
C GLY A 200 -6.64 20.69 8.64
N GLN A 201 -7.57 19.75 8.82
CA GLN A 201 -7.63 18.93 10.04
C GLN A 201 -6.39 18.05 10.20
N LEU A 202 -5.89 17.46 9.12
CA LEU A 202 -4.65 16.67 9.17
C LEU A 202 -3.43 17.52 9.48
N ASP A 203 -3.34 18.74 8.94
CA ASP A 203 -2.28 19.69 9.26
C ASP A 203 -2.27 20.06 10.75
N ALA A 204 -3.42 20.12 11.41
CA ALA A 204 -3.52 20.37 12.85
C ALA A 204 -3.24 19.13 13.72
N LEU A 205 -3.43 17.92 13.18
CA LEU A 205 -3.21 16.67 13.92
C LEU A 205 -1.78 16.17 13.79
N ILE A 206 -1.16 16.27 12.61
CA ILE A 206 0.20 15.78 12.35
C ILE A 206 1.23 16.88 12.69
N VAL A 207 1.24 17.28 13.96
CA VAL A 207 2.22 18.18 14.59
C VAL A 207 2.74 17.55 15.89
N GLU A 208 3.94 17.95 16.33
CA GLU A 208 4.65 17.27 17.43
C GLU A 208 3.85 17.31 18.74
N GLU A 209 3.16 18.42 18.99
CA GLU A 209 2.40 18.66 20.22
C GLU A 209 1.09 17.88 20.29
N ALA A 210 0.54 17.46 19.14
CA ALA A 210 -0.76 16.80 19.05
C ALA A 210 -0.66 15.30 18.72
N PHE A 211 0.51 14.84 18.26
CA PHE A 211 0.67 13.49 17.72
C PHE A 211 0.75 12.42 18.81
N ASP A 212 -0.32 11.64 18.97
CA ASP A 212 -0.38 10.56 19.97
C ASP A 212 -1.05 9.29 19.42
N LEU A 213 -0.24 8.39 18.84
CA LEU A 213 -0.73 7.08 18.37
C LEU A 213 -1.02 6.08 19.49
N SER A 214 -0.70 6.39 20.76
CA SER A 214 -1.12 5.56 21.89
C SER A 214 -2.59 5.79 22.26
N ASN A 215 -3.15 6.92 21.84
CA ASN A 215 -4.57 7.22 21.94
C ASN A 215 -5.32 6.65 20.72
N GLU A 216 -6.12 5.60 20.96
CA GLU A 216 -6.89 4.92 19.90
C GLU A 216 -7.92 5.82 19.20
N GLU A 217 -8.53 6.78 19.90
CA GLU A 217 -9.45 7.74 19.28
C GLU A 217 -8.71 8.66 18.30
N TYR A 218 -7.55 9.16 18.71
CA TYR A 218 -6.67 9.96 17.85
C TYR A 218 -6.23 9.14 16.63
N LYS A 219 -5.73 7.92 16.84
CA LYS A 219 -5.26 7.03 15.78
C LYS A 219 -6.36 6.73 14.76
N GLN A 220 -7.57 6.40 15.21
CA GLN A 220 -8.72 6.18 14.34
C GLN A 220 -9.12 7.45 13.58
N LYS A 221 -9.08 8.61 14.23
CA LYS A 221 -9.41 9.90 13.62
C LYS A 221 -8.44 10.28 12.51
N VAL A 222 -7.12 10.24 12.76
CA VAL A 222 -6.10 10.56 11.75
C VAL A 222 -6.14 9.58 10.59
N THR A 223 -6.25 8.27 10.88
CA THR A 223 -6.36 7.23 9.84
C THR A 223 -7.59 7.47 8.96
N LYS A 224 -8.74 7.79 9.55
CA LYS A 224 -9.96 8.12 8.81
C LYS A 224 -9.77 9.34 7.91
N TYR A 225 -9.11 10.40 8.38
CA TYR A 225 -8.87 11.60 7.58
C TYR A 225 -7.90 11.36 6.42
N ILE A 226 -6.79 10.64 6.64
CA ILE A 226 -5.86 10.24 5.58
C ILE A 226 -6.59 9.49 4.46
N ASN A 227 -7.53 8.61 4.81
CA ASN A 227 -8.28 7.83 3.81
C ASN A 227 -9.42 8.60 3.12
N LYS A 228 -9.83 9.76 3.65
CA LYS A 228 -10.96 10.56 3.14
C LYS A 228 -10.57 11.88 2.48
N MET A 229 -9.31 12.29 2.57
CA MET A 229 -8.86 13.57 2.05
C MET A 229 -8.84 13.64 0.51
N ILE A 230 -8.98 12.51 -0.19
CA ILE A 230 -8.95 12.43 -1.65
C ILE A 230 -10.37 12.26 -2.20
N LYS A 231 -10.76 13.16 -3.11
CA LYS A 231 -12.04 13.18 -3.85
C LYS A 231 -11.83 12.69 -5.27
N ILE A 232 -11.62 11.38 -5.43
CA ILE A 232 -11.38 10.71 -6.72
C ILE A 232 -12.42 9.61 -6.93
#